data_AF-A0A8H5LT87-F1
#
_entry.id   AF-A0A8H5LT87-F1
#
_cell.length_a   1.000
_cell.length_b   1.000
_cell.length_c   1.000
_cell.angle_alpha   90.00
_cell.angle_beta   90.00
_cell.angle_gamma   90.00
#
_symmetry.space_group_name_H-M   'P 1'
#
loop_
_entity.id
_entity.type
_entity.pdbx_description
1 polymer ?
#
loop_
_entity_poly.entity_id
_entity_poly.type
_entity_poly.pdbx_seq_one_letter_code
_entity_poly.pdbx_strand_id
1 'polypeptide(L)'
;MYSLNRTLVFAAVLVSGLGAIASPDIKASGGSLAARGTLIFCDKVNPCNKNGCAGINNPDNTGYGTCTANYKGCDCSNVCGSAVNPCDDHGCSGSSKQDGSDSTCEAGDYRGCYCKSTCNDSINSCSANGCAGSNGHCTAGKYKGCECN
;
A
#
# COMPACT_ATOMS: atom_id res chain seq x y z
N MET A 1 -7.18 36.83 -54.06
CA MET A 1 -5.88 37.40 -53.60
C MET A 1 -5.09 36.28 -52.93
N TYR A 2 -3.82 36.17 -53.30
CA TYR A 2 -2.89 35.04 -53.14
C TYR A 2 -2.47 34.70 -51.70
N SER A 3 -2.13 33.43 -51.44
CA SER A 3 -0.83 32.97 -50.88
C SER A 3 -0.90 31.45 -50.64
N LEU A 4 -0.31 30.58 -51.48
CA LEU A 4 1.05 30.01 -51.38
C LEU A 4 1.44 29.56 -49.95
N ASN A 5 1.58 28.26 -49.68
CA ASN A 5 2.70 27.34 -50.01
C ASN A 5 3.64 27.18 -48.80
N ARG A 6 3.91 25.94 -48.35
CA ARG A 6 5.26 25.40 -48.07
C ARG A 6 5.25 24.08 -47.30
N THR A 7 5.56 23.02 -48.03
CA THR A 7 6.19 21.79 -47.54
C THR A 7 7.41 22.12 -46.69
N LEU A 8 7.43 21.70 -45.42
CA LEU A 8 8.63 21.75 -44.58
C LEU A 8 9.24 20.35 -44.52
N VAL A 9 10.25 20.20 -45.36
CA VAL A 9 11.24 19.14 -45.38
C VAL A 9 11.95 19.11 -44.03
N PHE A 10 11.90 18.00 -43.30
CA PHE A 10 12.77 17.76 -42.16
C PHE A 10 14.19 17.48 -42.70
N ALA A 11 15.02 18.52 -42.74
CA ALA A 11 16.45 18.37 -42.97
C ALA A 11 17.07 17.73 -41.72
N ALA A 12 17.55 16.49 -41.85
CA ALA A 12 18.44 15.88 -40.88
C ALA A 12 19.77 16.63 -40.93
N VAL A 13 19.97 17.56 -39.99
CA VAL A 13 21.23 18.27 -39.80
C VAL A 13 22.18 17.33 -39.04
N LEU A 14 23.09 16.70 -39.78
CA LEU A 14 24.30 16.09 -39.23
C LEU A 14 25.25 17.22 -38.82
N VAL A 15 25.29 17.53 -37.52
CA VAL A 15 26.37 18.34 -36.92
C VAL A 15 27.19 17.41 -36.02
N SER A 16 28.31 16.99 -36.58
CA SER A 16 29.47 16.54 -35.82
C SER A 16 30.08 17.74 -35.11
N GLY A 17 29.95 17.78 -33.78
CA GLY A 17 30.60 18.77 -32.93
C GLY A 17 30.54 18.31 -31.48
N LEU A 18 31.71 18.09 -30.87
CA LEU A 18 31.84 17.90 -29.42
C LEU A 18 31.38 19.19 -28.73
N GLY A 19 30.16 19.17 -28.21
CA GLY A 19 29.62 20.21 -27.36
C GLY A 19 28.59 19.57 -26.45
N ALA A 20 28.86 19.57 -25.15
CA ALA A 20 27.96 19.06 -24.14
C ALA A 20 26.64 19.85 -24.19
N ILE A 21 25.64 19.30 -24.89
CA ILE A 21 24.26 19.70 -24.69
C ILE A 21 23.85 19.16 -23.33
N ALA A 22 23.64 20.07 -22.38
CA ALA A 22 22.94 19.77 -21.14
C ALA A 22 21.60 19.14 -21.53
N SER A 23 21.52 17.82 -21.34
CA SER A 23 20.27 17.10 -21.50
C SER A 23 19.30 17.68 -20.49
N PRO A 24 18.03 17.97 -20.83
CA PRO A 24 17.04 18.21 -19.80
C PRO A 24 17.06 16.95 -18.92
N ASP A 25 17.37 17.14 -17.63
CA ASP A 25 17.25 16.10 -16.62
C ASP A 25 15.80 15.61 -16.62
N ILE A 26 15.51 14.60 -17.45
CA ILE A 26 14.35 13.75 -17.25
C ILE A 26 14.65 13.07 -15.92
N LYS A 27 14.05 13.63 -14.86
CA LYS A 27 14.03 13.02 -13.55
C LYS A 27 13.30 11.70 -13.70
N ALA A 28 14.05 10.65 -14.01
CA ALA A 28 13.58 9.28 -13.98
C ALA A 28 13.24 8.99 -12.51
N SER A 29 11.96 9.12 -12.17
CA SER A 29 11.42 8.56 -10.94
C SER A 29 11.72 7.06 -10.97
N GLY A 30 12.66 6.64 -10.14
CA GLY A 30 13.27 5.32 -10.15
C GLY A 30 12.24 4.20 -10.07
N GLY A 31 11.91 3.64 -11.23
CA GLY A 31 11.23 2.35 -11.31
C GLY A 31 12.24 1.27 -10.97
N SER A 32 11.99 0.53 -9.89
CA SER A 32 12.82 -0.61 -9.50
C SER A 32 12.77 -1.66 -10.62
N LEU A 33 13.94 -2.00 -11.17
CA LEU A 33 14.10 -2.95 -12.26
C LEU A 33 13.80 -4.38 -11.76
N ALA A 34 12.53 -4.71 -11.60
CA ALA A 34 12.11 -6.09 -11.32
C ALA A 34 12.35 -6.92 -12.59
N ALA A 35 13.24 -7.90 -12.47
CA ALA A 35 13.73 -8.74 -13.54
C ALA A 35 12.60 -9.30 -14.43
N ARG A 36 12.78 -9.14 -15.74
CA ARG A 36 11.98 -9.72 -16.84
C ARG A 36 10.61 -9.08 -17.09
N GLY A 37 10.65 -7.94 -17.79
CA GLY A 37 9.76 -7.77 -18.96
C GLY A 37 8.61 -6.77 -18.90
N THR A 38 8.38 -6.04 -17.80
CA THR A 38 7.37 -4.95 -17.81
C THR A 38 7.89 -3.76 -17.02
N LEU A 39 8.06 -2.61 -17.69
CA LEU A 39 8.24 -1.33 -16.99
C LEU A 39 6.96 -1.06 -16.18
N ILE A 40 7.05 -1.15 -14.85
CA ILE A 40 5.97 -0.74 -13.95
C ILE A 40 6.10 0.77 -13.76
N PHE A 41 5.18 1.52 -14.35
CA PHE A 41 5.07 2.97 -14.16
C PHE A 41 4.26 3.25 -12.89
N CYS A 42 4.90 3.83 -11.86
CA CYS A 42 4.28 4.10 -10.56
C CYS A 42 3.36 5.35 -10.57
N ASP A 43 3.20 6.02 -11.71
CA ASP A 43 2.59 7.34 -11.87
C ASP A 43 1.09 7.39 -11.50
N LYS A 44 0.45 6.23 -11.33
CA LYS A 44 -0.98 6.08 -10.97
C LYS A 44 -1.21 5.49 -9.58
N VAL A 45 -0.13 5.28 -8.82
CA VAL A 45 -0.19 4.62 -7.51
C VAL A 45 -0.56 5.63 -6.43
N ASN A 46 -1.85 5.79 -6.18
CA ASN A 46 -2.35 6.53 -5.02
C ASN A 46 -3.85 6.29 -4.79
N PRO A 47 -4.30 6.00 -3.56
CA PRO A 47 -3.59 5.53 -2.35
C PRO A 47 -3.31 4.01 -2.29
N CYS A 48 -2.67 3.52 -1.21
CA CYS A 48 -2.32 2.09 -1.02
C CYS A 48 -3.50 1.12 -1.15
N ASN A 49 -4.71 1.56 -0.80
CA ASN A 49 -5.94 0.77 -0.92
C ASN A 49 -6.70 0.98 -2.25
N LYS A 50 -6.11 1.65 -3.25
CA LYS A 50 -6.77 1.90 -4.54
C LYS A 50 -5.91 1.49 -5.73
N ASN A 51 -6.52 1.59 -6.91
CA ASN A 51 -5.91 1.42 -8.22
C ASN A 51 -5.13 0.11 -8.38
N GLY A 52 -5.55 -0.98 -7.71
CA GLY A 52 -4.88 -2.28 -7.82
C GLY A 52 -3.49 -2.36 -7.17
N CYS A 53 -3.15 -1.41 -6.29
CA CYS A 53 -1.90 -1.44 -5.51
C CYS A 53 -1.90 -2.58 -4.48
N ALA A 54 -3.02 -2.78 -3.77
CA ALA A 54 -3.13 -3.69 -2.63
C ALA A 54 -1.93 -3.53 -1.67
N GLY A 55 -1.66 -2.29 -1.27
CA GLY A 55 -0.45 -1.92 -0.56
C GLY A 55 -0.45 -2.34 0.90
N ILE A 56 0.76 -2.45 1.43
CA ILE A 56 1.02 -2.50 2.87
C ILE A 56 1.35 -1.08 3.29
N ASN A 57 0.52 -0.52 4.17
CA ASN A 57 0.73 0.80 4.74
C ASN A 57 1.92 0.83 5.69
N ASN A 58 2.52 2.00 5.88
CA ASN A 58 3.49 2.20 6.94
C ASN A 58 2.73 2.39 8.27
N PRO A 59 2.94 1.52 9.27
CA PRO A 59 2.16 1.54 10.51
C PRO A 59 2.29 2.86 11.30
N ASP A 60 3.43 3.53 11.22
CA ASP A 60 3.70 4.76 11.99
C ASP A 60 3.05 6.00 11.36
N ASN A 61 2.36 5.86 10.22
CA ASN A 61 1.70 6.94 9.48
C ASN A 61 2.62 8.13 9.13
N THR A 62 3.93 7.93 9.16
CA THR A 62 4.96 8.98 8.93
C THR A 62 5.60 8.89 7.55
N GLY A 63 5.32 7.84 6.79
CA GLY A 63 5.89 7.61 5.46
C GLY A 63 4.95 6.89 4.51
N TYR A 64 5.47 6.57 3.34
CA TYR A 64 4.75 5.83 2.30
C TYR A 64 4.59 4.36 2.65
N GLY A 65 3.50 3.76 2.18
CA GLY A 65 3.38 2.31 2.10
C GLY A 65 4.00 1.77 0.82
N THR A 66 3.88 0.46 0.59
CA THR A 66 4.41 -0.21 -0.59
C THR A 66 3.37 -1.11 -1.22
N CYS A 67 3.17 -1.00 -2.54
CA CYS A 67 2.26 -1.87 -3.28
C CYS A 67 2.75 -3.31 -3.36
N THR A 68 1.81 -4.26 -3.34
CA THR A 68 2.13 -5.70 -3.43
C THR A 68 1.55 -6.39 -4.66
N ALA A 69 0.60 -5.76 -5.36
CA ALA A 69 -0.07 -6.30 -6.54
C ALA A 69 0.41 -5.65 -7.86
N ASN A 70 -0.48 -5.02 -8.64
CA ASN A 70 -0.22 -4.58 -10.02
C ASN A 70 0.94 -3.57 -10.15
N TYR A 71 1.26 -2.89 -9.06
CA TYR A 71 2.33 -1.90 -8.96
C TYR A 71 3.39 -2.31 -7.94
N LYS A 72 3.64 -3.62 -7.80
CA LYS A 72 4.51 -4.18 -6.77
C LYS A 72 5.84 -3.42 -6.66
N GLY A 73 6.15 -2.95 -5.45
CA GLY A 73 7.38 -2.21 -5.15
C GLY A 73 7.31 -0.70 -5.40
N CYS A 74 6.21 -0.18 -5.94
CA CYS A 74 5.94 1.26 -5.95
C CYS A 74 5.52 1.75 -4.56
N ASP A 75 5.98 2.95 -4.21
CA ASP A 75 5.49 3.67 -3.04
C ASP A 75 4.03 4.10 -3.26
N CYS A 76 3.24 4.06 -2.18
CA CYS A 76 1.85 4.49 -2.17
C CYS A 76 1.55 5.39 -0.98
N SER A 77 0.60 6.32 -1.15
CA SER A 77 0.15 7.15 -0.03
C SER A 77 -0.51 6.27 1.02
N ASN A 78 -0.03 6.44 2.25
CA ASN A 78 -0.52 5.77 3.44
C ASN A 78 -1.97 6.17 3.74
N VAL A 79 -2.76 5.24 4.28
CA VAL A 79 -4.15 5.46 4.67
C VAL A 79 -4.44 5.19 6.16
N CYS A 80 -3.41 5.01 6.99
CA CYS A 80 -3.57 4.75 8.43
C CYS A 80 -4.11 5.94 9.26
N GLY A 81 -4.45 7.07 8.63
CA GLY A 81 -4.72 8.37 9.25
C GLY A 81 -5.78 8.42 10.37
N SER A 82 -6.59 7.38 10.55
CA SER A 82 -7.31 7.14 11.80
C SER A 82 -7.15 5.65 12.08
N ALA A 83 -6.43 5.31 13.15
CA ALA A 83 -6.18 3.93 13.54
C ALA A 83 -7.45 3.08 13.43
N VAL A 84 -7.34 1.87 12.88
CA VAL A 84 -8.48 0.98 12.77
C VAL A 84 -8.78 0.41 14.15
N ASN A 85 -9.86 0.90 14.76
CA ASN A 85 -10.22 0.51 16.10
C ASN A 85 -11.64 -0.04 16.08
N PRO A 86 -11.86 -1.34 16.39
CA PRO A 86 -10.89 -2.41 16.76
C PRO A 86 -10.22 -3.18 15.59
N CYS A 87 -9.28 -4.10 15.87
CA CYS A 87 -8.53 -4.90 14.87
C CYS A 87 -9.38 -5.81 13.96
N ASP A 88 -10.63 -6.08 14.32
CA ASP A 88 -11.61 -6.80 13.50
C ASP A 88 -12.45 -5.86 12.62
N ASP A 89 -12.29 -4.55 12.75
CA ASP A 89 -13.10 -3.56 12.06
C ASP A 89 -12.50 -3.14 10.71
N HIS A 90 -13.33 -2.52 9.87
CA HIS A 90 -12.97 -1.94 8.57
C HIS A 90 -12.14 -2.87 7.66
N GLY A 91 -12.32 -4.19 7.78
CA GLY A 91 -11.61 -5.20 6.99
C GLY A 91 -10.14 -5.41 7.38
N CYS A 92 -9.68 -4.82 8.49
CA CYS A 92 -8.31 -4.95 9.03
C CYS A 92 -7.89 -6.40 9.24
N SER A 93 -8.82 -7.24 9.72
CA SER A 93 -8.64 -8.67 9.97
C SER A 93 -7.40 -9.00 10.81
N GLY A 94 -7.00 -8.07 11.69
CA GLY A 94 -5.84 -8.24 12.57
C GLY A 94 -6.10 -9.25 13.67
N SER A 95 -5.02 -9.68 14.33
CA SER A 95 -5.08 -10.53 15.51
C SER A 95 -4.78 -9.68 16.75
N SER A 96 -5.72 -9.65 17.70
CA SER A 96 -5.55 -8.97 18.98
C SER A 96 -4.43 -9.62 19.79
N LYS A 97 -3.70 -8.81 20.54
CA LYS A 97 -2.62 -9.28 21.43
C LYS A 97 -3.12 -9.35 22.87
N GLN A 98 -2.78 -10.44 23.54
CA GLN A 98 -3.24 -10.72 24.91
C GLN A 98 -2.81 -9.68 25.94
N ASP A 99 -1.66 -9.03 25.72
CA ASP A 99 -1.17 -7.94 26.55
C ASP A 99 -1.89 -6.60 26.33
N GLY A 100 -2.90 -6.57 25.46
CA GLY A 100 -3.67 -5.38 25.12
C GLY A 100 -2.90 -4.36 24.28
N SER A 101 -1.67 -4.68 23.85
CA SER A 101 -0.88 -3.80 22.99
C SER A 101 -1.46 -3.71 21.58
N ASP A 102 -1.12 -2.64 20.88
CA ASP A 102 -1.59 -2.43 19.51
C ASP A 102 -1.02 -3.53 18.59
N SER A 103 -1.85 -3.99 17.67
CA SER A 103 -1.49 -4.97 16.65
C SER A 103 -1.50 -4.33 15.27
N THR A 104 -1.37 -5.11 14.21
CA THR A 104 -1.34 -4.63 12.83
C THR A 104 -2.42 -5.30 12.01
N CYS A 105 -3.07 -4.54 11.13
CA CYS A 105 -4.00 -5.09 10.15
C CYS A 105 -3.30 -6.02 9.17
N GLU A 106 -3.77 -7.26 9.10
CA GLU A 106 -3.21 -8.30 8.23
C GLU A 106 -3.78 -8.20 6.80
N ALA A 107 -4.97 -7.61 6.64
CA ALA A 107 -5.70 -7.51 5.38
C ALA A 107 -6.50 -6.20 5.25
N GLY A 108 -7.24 -6.10 4.14
CA GLY A 108 -8.13 -4.98 3.84
C GLY A 108 -7.41 -3.70 3.43
N ASP A 109 -8.18 -2.61 3.39
CA ASP A 109 -7.71 -1.29 2.98
C ASP A 109 -6.64 -0.71 3.90
N TYR A 110 -6.65 -1.15 5.16
CA TYR A 110 -5.76 -0.68 6.21
C TYR A 110 -4.62 -1.66 6.50
N ARG A 111 -4.39 -2.66 5.64
CA ARG A 111 -3.29 -3.61 5.80
C ARG A 111 -1.99 -2.88 6.10
N GLY A 112 -1.30 -3.28 7.17
CA GLY A 112 -0.08 -2.63 7.66
C GLY A 112 -0.29 -1.49 8.65
N CYS A 113 -1.51 -1.00 8.86
CA CYS A 113 -1.81 0.00 9.90
C CYS A 113 -1.89 -0.63 11.29
N TYR A 114 -1.58 0.15 12.32
CA TYR A 114 -1.86 -0.27 13.68
C TYR A 114 -3.37 -0.34 13.96
N CYS A 115 -3.76 -1.27 14.82
CA CYS A 115 -5.12 -1.46 15.30
C CYS A 115 -5.15 -1.79 16.80
N LYS A 116 -6.24 -1.42 17.49
CA LYS A 116 -6.39 -1.68 18.93
C LYS A 116 -6.79 -3.12 19.23
N SER A 117 -6.02 -3.76 20.12
CA SER A 117 -6.40 -5.05 20.71
C SER A 117 -7.68 -4.91 21.55
N THR A 118 -8.45 -6.00 21.56
CA THR A 118 -9.74 -6.14 22.26
C THR A 118 -9.69 -7.14 23.40
N CYS A 119 -8.52 -7.75 23.67
CA CYS A 119 -8.36 -8.80 24.70
C CYS A 119 -8.57 -8.31 26.14
N ASN A 120 -8.61 -6.99 26.36
CA ASN A 120 -8.89 -6.41 27.67
C ASN A 120 -10.38 -6.47 28.06
N ASP A 121 -11.27 -6.83 27.13
CA ASP A 121 -12.66 -7.13 27.48
C ASP A 121 -12.73 -8.55 28.09
N SER A 122 -13.59 -8.78 29.10
CA SER A 122 -13.74 -10.12 29.70
C SER A 122 -14.36 -11.11 28.70
N ILE A 123 -13.51 -11.88 28.00
CA ILE A 123 -13.91 -13.00 27.14
C ILE A 123 -14.13 -14.21 28.04
N ASN A 124 -15.31 -14.26 28.66
CA ASN A 124 -15.64 -15.31 29.62
C ASN A 124 -15.68 -16.72 29.01
N SER A 125 -16.12 -16.84 27.75
CA SER A 125 -16.22 -18.14 27.08
C SER A 125 -15.71 -18.15 25.64
N CYS A 126 -15.04 -19.22 25.23
CA CYS A 126 -14.60 -19.47 23.85
C CYS A 126 -15.74 -19.53 22.83
N SER A 127 -16.97 -19.82 23.27
CA SER A 127 -18.15 -19.85 22.39
C SER A 127 -18.91 -18.52 22.37
N ALA A 128 -18.52 -17.55 23.19
CA ALA A 128 -19.21 -16.28 23.33
C ALA A 128 -18.63 -15.19 22.42
N ASN A 129 -19.43 -14.14 22.21
CA ASN A 129 -19.02 -12.88 21.58
C ASN A 129 -18.29 -13.01 20.22
N GLY A 130 -18.62 -14.04 19.45
CA GLY A 130 -18.03 -14.26 18.12
C GLY A 130 -16.57 -14.76 18.12
N CYS A 131 -16.04 -15.19 19.27
CA CYS A 131 -14.67 -15.68 19.46
C CYS A 131 -14.33 -16.93 18.63
N ALA A 132 -15.30 -17.83 18.44
CA ALA A 132 -15.12 -19.14 17.80
C ALA A 132 -13.85 -19.86 18.30
N GLY A 133 -13.72 -19.98 19.62
CA GLY A 133 -12.47 -20.36 20.26
C GLY A 133 -12.10 -21.83 20.07
N SER A 134 -10.80 -22.07 19.98
CA SER A 134 -10.17 -23.38 19.86
C SER A 134 -8.88 -23.38 20.68
N ASN A 135 -8.64 -24.45 21.44
CA ASN A 135 -7.48 -24.58 22.33
C ASN A 135 -7.28 -23.39 23.31
N GLY A 136 -8.37 -22.84 23.84
CA GLY A 136 -8.31 -21.70 24.78
C GLY A 136 -8.03 -20.34 24.14
N HIS A 137 -8.10 -20.23 22.81
CA HIS A 137 -7.92 -18.97 22.09
C HIS A 137 -9.03 -18.72 21.08
N CYS A 138 -9.45 -17.47 20.96
CA CYS A 138 -10.35 -17.04 19.91
C CYS A 138 -9.68 -17.11 18.54
N THR A 139 -10.35 -17.74 17.58
CA THR A 139 -9.82 -17.90 16.21
C THR A 139 -10.46 -16.97 15.20
N ALA A 140 -11.56 -16.30 15.58
CA ALA A 140 -12.29 -15.39 14.71
C ALA A 140 -12.93 -14.23 15.50
N GLY A 141 -13.53 -13.31 14.74
CA GLY A 141 -14.29 -12.18 15.25
C GLY A 141 -13.43 -11.16 16.00
N LYS A 142 -14.11 -10.34 16.80
CA LYS A 142 -13.52 -9.24 17.58
C LYS A 142 -12.35 -9.64 18.44
N TYR A 143 -12.37 -10.87 18.94
CA TYR A 143 -11.43 -11.34 19.94
C TYR A 143 -10.36 -12.26 19.36
N LYS A 144 -10.26 -12.42 18.03
CA LYS A 144 -9.23 -13.26 17.38
C LYS A 144 -7.84 -12.99 17.99
N GLY A 145 -7.20 -14.02 18.53
CA GLY A 145 -5.89 -13.95 19.19
C GLY A 145 -5.93 -13.83 20.73
N CYS A 146 -7.08 -13.51 21.31
CA CYS A 146 -7.26 -13.43 22.76
C CYS A 146 -7.51 -14.81 23.38
N GLU A 147 -7.14 -14.96 24.65
CA GLU A 147 -7.48 -16.15 25.45
C GLU A 147 -8.97 -16.18 25.81
N CYS A 148 -9.49 -17.39 25.95
CA CYS A 148 -10.87 -17.67 26.34
C CYS A 148 -10.94 -18.96 27.16
N ASN A 149 -11.96 -19.10 28.00
CA ASN A 149 -12.20 -20.29 28.83
C ASN A 149 -13.53 -21.01 28.52
#